data_AF-A0A8T4T1B2-F1
#
_entry.id   AF-A0A8T4T1B2-F1
#
_cell.length_a   1.000
_cell.length_b   1.000
_cell.length_c   1.000
_cell.angle_alpha   90.00
_cell.angle_beta   90.00
_cell.angle_gamma   90.00
#
_symmetry.space_group_name_H-M   'P 1'
#
loop_
_entity.id
_entity.type
_entity.pdbx_description
1 polymer ?
#
loop_
_entity_poly.entity_id
_entity_poly.type
_entity_poly.pdbx_seq_one_letter_code
_entity_poly.pdbx_strand_id
1 'polypeptide(L)'
;MSMDKIEAKHLENYFKITQEALEKAKATPENLDMENAREDFLKMVESYIADAKHFEKEKKIVDAFAAINYAHGWLDAGARIGLWDVDDNRLFTRDAKTAAKKEE
;
A
#
# COMPACT_ATOMS: atom_id res chain seq x y z
N MET A 1 14.95 16.19 22.76
CA MET A 1 14.57 15.70 21.41
C MET A 1 13.10 16.00 21.24
N SER A 2 12.74 16.91 20.33
CA SER A 2 11.33 17.12 19.98
C SER A 2 10.92 15.93 19.12
N MET A 3 10.02 15.08 19.64
CA MET A 3 9.33 14.12 18.78
C MET A 3 8.44 14.93 17.85
N ASP A 4 8.73 14.92 16.56
CA ASP A 4 7.84 15.50 15.55
C ASP A 4 6.46 14.84 15.75
N LYS A 5 5.49 15.64 16.21
CA LYS A 5 4.14 15.15 16.46
C LYS A 5 3.52 14.80 15.11
N ILE A 6 3.15 13.54 14.91
CA ILE A 6 2.31 13.14 13.79
C ILE A 6 0.96 13.85 13.97
N GLU A 7 0.69 14.85 13.13
CA GLU A 7 -0.58 15.56 13.13
C GLU A 7 -1.64 14.78 12.34
N ALA A 8 -2.90 14.91 12.72
CA ALA A 8 -4.04 14.25 12.04
C ALA A 8 -4.08 14.54 10.53
N LYS A 9 -3.67 15.74 10.11
CA LYS A 9 -3.57 16.12 8.69
C LYS A 9 -2.61 15.24 7.89
N HIS A 10 -1.52 14.79 8.51
CA HIS A 10 -0.61 13.86 7.85
C HIS A 10 -1.32 12.52 7.64
N LEU A 11 -1.98 12.00 8.68
CA LEU A 11 -2.70 10.72 8.62
C LEU A 11 -3.75 10.68 7.49
N GLU A 12 -4.55 11.74 7.31
CA GLU A 12 -5.52 11.85 6.21
C GLU A 12 -4.87 11.70 4.82
N ASN A 13 -3.70 12.31 4.62
CA ASN A 13 -2.97 12.19 3.36
C ASN A 13 -2.48 10.76 3.10
N TYR A 14 -1.99 10.05 4.13
CA TYR A 14 -1.59 8.65 4.00
C TYR A 14 -2.78 7.75 3.69
N PHE A 15 -3.93 7.96 4.33
CA PHE A 15 -5.15 7.24 3.96
C PHE A 15 -5.51 7.43 2.50
N LYS A 16 -5.47 8.68 2.02
CA LYS A 16 -5.80 9.00 0.62
C LYS A 16 -4.85 8.29 -0.35
N ILE A 17 -3.54 8.41 -0.14
CA ILE A 17 -2.53 7.81 -1.02
C ILE A 17 -2.62 6.28 -1.01
N THR A 18 -2.76 5.67 0.17
CA THR A 18 -2.90 4.20 0.29
C THR A 18 -4.18 3.70 -0.35
N GLN A 19 -5.30 4.40 -0.20
CA GLN A 19 -6.55 4.01 -0.83
C GLN A 19 -6.46 4.14 -2.36
N GLU A 20 -5.85 5.21 -2.86
CA GLU A 20 -5.60 5.37 -4.30
C GLU A 20 -4.72 4.25 -4.88
N ALA A 21 -3.66 3.88 -4.17
CA ALA A 21 -2.78 2.76 -4.54
C ALA A 21 -3.52 1.41 -4.52
N LEU A 22 -4.38 1.17 -3.52
CA LEU A 22 -5.20 -0.06 -3.45
C LEU A 22 -6.15 -0.17 -4.63
N GLU A 23 -6.87 0.89 -4.97
CA GLU A 23 -7.78 0.89 -6.12
C GLU A 23 -7.02 0.61 -7.43
N LYS A 24 -5.84 1.23 -7.59
CA LYS A 24 -4.99 1.00 -8.76
C LYS A 24 -4.47 -0.44 -8.83
N ALA A 25 -4.05 -1.02 -7.71
CA ALA A 25 -3.62 -2.41 -7.64
C ALA A 25 -4.74 -3.39 -8.02
N LYS A 26 -5.95 -3.20 -7.46
CA LYS A 26 -7.14 -4.01 -7.76
C LYS A 26 -7.57 -3.93 -9.22
N ALA A 27 -7.41 -2.78 -9.86
CA ALA A 27 -7.77 -2.57 -11.26
C ALA A 27 -6.85 -3.29 -12.27
N THR A 28 -5.69 -3.80 -11.84
CA THR A 28 -4.79 -4.55 -12.72
C THR A 28 -5.33 -5.95 -13.00
N PRO A 29 -5.05 -6.56 -14.18
CA PRO A 29 -5.43 -7.94 -14.44
C PRO A 29 -4.88 -8.89 -13.39
N GLU A 30 -5.65 -9.92 -13.05
CA GLU A 30 -5.17 -10.98 -12.16
C GLU A 30 -4.07 -11.78 -12.85
N ASN A 31 -3.00 -12.06 -12.08
CA ASN A 31 -1.99 -13.02 -12.47
C ASN A 31 -2.36 -14.37 -11.85
N LEU A 32 -2.96 -15.26 -12.65
CA LEU A 32 -3.46 -16.55 -12.18
C LEU A 32 -2.36 -17.46 -11.58
N ASP A 33 -1.09 -17.27 -11.98
CA ASP A 33 0.04 -18.01 -11.39
C ASP A 33 0.30 -17.61 -9.92
N MET A 34 -0.20 -16.46 -9.48
CA MET A 34 -0.02 -15.92 -8.13
C MET A 34 -1.33 -15.53 -7.46
N GLU A 35 -2.46 -16.10 -7.88
CA GLU A 35 -3.80 -15.73 -7.38
C GLU A 35 -3.89 -15.77 -5.85
N ASN A 36 -3.49 -16.88 -5.23
CA ASN A 36 -3.47 -17.01 -3.76
C ASN A 36 -2.64 -15.90 -3.09
N ALA A 37 -1.46 -15.59 -3.62
CA ALA A 37 -0.60 -14.55 -3.07
C ALA A 37 -1.21 -13.15 -3.26
N ARG A 38 -1.88 -12.91 -4.39
CA ARG A 38 -2.58 -11.65 -4.65
C ARG A 38 -3.73 -11.45 -3.66
N GLU A 39 -4.55 -12.47 -3.47
CA GLU A 39 -5.65 -12.44 -2.51
C GLU A 39 -5.15 -12.20 -1.07
N ASP A 40 -4.11 -12.93 -0.66
CA ASP A 40 -3.50 -12.76 0.66
C ASP A 40 -2.96 -11.34 0.85
N PHE A 41 -2.26 -10.78 -0.14
CA PHE A 41 -1.76 -9.40 -0.08
C PHE A 41 -2.91 -8.39 0.04
N LEU A 42 -3.94 -8.50 -0.81
CA LEU A 42 -5.10 -7.59 -0.76
C LEU A 42 -5.82 -7.66 0.59
N LYS A 43 -6.01 -8.87 1.10
CA LYS A 43 -6.59 -9.10 2.43
C LYS A 43 -5.78 -8.44 3.53
N MET A 44 -4.45 -8.54 3.47
CA MET A 44 -3.57 -7.88 4.45
C MET A 44 -3.68 -6.35 4.35
N VAL A 45 -3.65 -5.77 3.14
CA VAL A 45 -3.81 -4.33 2.93
C VAL A 45 -5.14 -3.84 3.52
N GLU A 46 -6.25 -4.51 3.20
CA GLU A 46 -7.59 -4.15 3.69
C GLU A 46 -7.70 -4.25 5.21
N SER A 47 -7.12 -5.30 5.80
CA SER A 47 -7.11 -5.51 7.25
C SER A 47 -6.39 -4.38 7.97
N TYR A 48 -5.21 -3.97 7.49
CA TYR A 48 -4.46 -2.88 8.11
C TYR A 48 -5.06 -1.49 7.85
N ILE A 49 -5.76 -1.28 6.73
CA ILE A 49 -6.58 -0.07 6.54
C ILE A 49 -7.72 -0.04 7.56
N ALA A 50 -8.36 -1.18 7.84
CA ALA A 50 -9.40 -1.26 8.85
C ALA A 50 -8.87 -0.97 10.26
N ASP A 51 -7.70 -1.53 10.60
CA ASP A 51 -7.00 -1.25 11.87
C ASP A 51 -6.63 0.23 11.99
N ALA A 52 -6.10 0.83 10.93
CA ALA A 52 -5.77 2.25 10.91
C ALA A 52 -7.01 3.12 11.19
N LYS A 53 -8.16 2.81 10.56
CA LYS A 53 -9.43 3.50 10.80
C LYS A 53 -9.94 3.28 12.22
N HIS A 54 -9.72 2.10 12.80
CA HIS A 54 -10.07 1.81 14.19
C HIS A 54 -9.23 2.65 15.15
N PHE A 55 -7.90 2.68 15.00
CA PHE A 55 -7.01 3.47 15.85
C PHE A 55 -7.24 4.97 15.71
N GLU A 56 -7.55 5.46 14.51
CA GLU A 56 -7.92 6.86 14.30
C GLU A 56 -9.17 7.24 15.12
N LYS A 57 -10.22 6.41 15.09
CA LYS A 57 -11.44 6.61 15.89
C LYS A 57 -11.16 6.61 17.40
N GLU A 58 -10.21 5.79 17.84
CA GLU A 58 -9.76 5.75 19.25
C GLU A 58 -8.78 6.89 19.61
N LYS A 59 -8.47 7.80 18.68
CA LYS A 59 -7.49 8.89 18.83
C LYS A 59 -6.06 8.39 19.11
N LYS A 60 -5.75 7.15 18.73
CA LYS A 60 -4.42 6.53 18.79
C LYS A 60 -3.66 6.82 17.49
N ILE A 61 -3.23 8.08 17.33
CA ILE A 61 -2.69 8.58 16.04
C ILE A 61 -1.41 7.85 15.61
N VAL A 62 -0.52 7.51 16.54
CA VAL A 62 0.72 6.78 16.21
C VAL A 62 0.41 5.37 15.70
N ASP A 63 -0.54 4.68 16.33
CA ASP A 63 -0.94 3.33 15.92
C ASP A 63 -1.68 3.37 14.57
N ALA A 64 -2.53 4.36 14.35
CA ALA A 64 -3.19 4.59 13.06
C ALA A 64 -2.17 4.85 11.94
N PHE A 65 -1.17 5.68 12.23
CA PHE A 65 -0.09 5.98 11.29
C PHE A 65 0.76 4.74 10.98
N ALA A 66 1.08 3.93 11.99
CA ALA A 66 1.83 2.68 11.80
C ALA A 66 1.03 1.70 10.93
N ALA A 67 -0.26 1.50 11.22
CA ALA A 67 -1.12 0.58 10.48
C ALA A 67 -1.30 1.00 9.01
N ILE A 68 -1.54 2.29 8.72
CA ILE A 68 -1.75 2.73 7.34
C ILE A 68 -0.48 2.65 6.49
N ASN A 69 0.70 2.89 7.09
CA ASN A 69 1.97 2.72 6.41
C ASN A 69 2.30 1.24 6.20
N TYR A 70 1.95 0.37 7.14
CA TYR A 70 2.13 -1.07 6.96
C TYR A 70 1.23 -1.62 5.85
N ALA A 71 -0.02 -1.14 5.75
CA ALA A 71 -0.89 -1.43 4.60
C ALA A 71 -0.24 -0.99 3.28
N HIS A 72 0.35 0.20 3.23
CA HIS A 72 1.05 0.69 2.05
C HIS A 72 2.31 -0.15 1.73
N GLY A 73 3.02 -0.63 2.75
CA GLY A 73 4.17 -1.53 2.57
C GLY A 73 3.81 -2.84 1.85
N TRP A 74 2.63 -3.41 2.11
CA TRP A 74 2.12 -4.55 1.34
C TRP A 74 1.86 -4.15 -0.13
N LEU A 75 1.29 -2.97 -0.38
CA LEU A 75 1.10 -2.39 -1.72
C LEU A 75 2.40 -2.01 -2.44
N ASP A 76 3.50 -1.85 -1.73
CA ASP A 76 4.82 -1.70 -2.36
C ASP A 76 5.44 -3.06 -2.69
N ALA A 77 5.35 -3.99 -1.75
CA ALA A 77 5.92 -5.32 -1.89
C ALA A 77 5.33 -6.07 -3.09
N GLY A 78 4.00 -6.08 -3.24
CA GLY A 78 3.39 -6.73 -4.40
C GLY A 78 3.68 -6.01 -5.73
N ALA A 79 3.97 -4.70 -5.72
CA ALA A 79 4.33 -3.96 -6.93
C ALA A 79 5.67 -4.48 -7.44
N ARG A 80 6.60 -4.66 -6.51
CA ARG A 80 7.98 -5.09 -6.76
C ARG A 80 8.08 -6.54 -7.22
N ILE A 81 7.25 -7.43 -6.68
CA ILE A 81 7.23 -8.84 -7.08
C ILE A 81 6.28 -9.14 -8.24
N GLY A 82 5.51 -8.15 -8.70
CA GLY A 82 4.67 -8.26 -9.89
C GLY A 82 3.25 -8.80 -9.66
N LEU A 83 2.70 -8.66 -8.45
CA LEU A 83 1.29 -9.01 -8.17
C LEU A 83 0.30 -8.07 -8.84
N TRP A 84 0.70 -6.82 -9.08
CA TRP A 84 -0.05 -5.84 -9.87
C TRP A 84 0.83 -5.20 -10.93
N ASP A 85 0.28 -5.03 -12.13
CA ASP A 85 0.93 -4.34 -13.24
C ASP A 85 0.71 -2.82 -13.13
N VAL A 86 1.53 -2.17 -12.29
CA VAL A 86 1.52 -0.72 -12.10
C VAL A 86 2.87 -0.10 -12.44
N ASP A 87 2.84 1.15 -12.87
CA ASP A 87 3.98 1.98 -13.26
C ASP A 87 3.89 3.41 -12.67
N ASP A 88 3.36 3.53 -11.45
CA ASP A 88 3.11 4.80 -10.78
C ASP A 88 4.07 5.04 -9.62
N ASN A 89 5.18 5.72 -9.89
CA ASN A 89 6.23 6.01 -8.92
C ASN A 89 5.83 7.02 -7.83
N ARG A 90 4.67 7.69 -7.98
CA ARG A 90 4.10 8.53 -6.93
C ARG A 90 3.37 7.68 -5.90
N LEU A 91 2.70 6.61 -6.34
CA LEU A 91 1.90 5.73 -5.49
C LEU A 91 2.65 4.49 -5.00
N PHE A 92 3.70 4.08 -5.70
CA PHE A 92 4.43 2.85 -5.39
C PHE A 92 5.93 3.10 -5.46
N THR A 93 6.68 2.35 -4.67
CA THR A 93 8.16 2.28 -4.70
C THR A 93 8.67 1.47 -5.90
N ARG A 94 7.97 1.51 -7.04
CA ARG A 94 8.34 0.85 -8.30
C ARG A 94 8.42 1.90 -9.40
N ASP A 95 9.55 1.92 -10.10
CA ASP A 95 9.73 2.78 -11.27
C ASP A 95 8.92 2.27 -12.46
N ALA A 96 8.44 3.20 -13.30
CA ALA A 96 7.83 2.87 -14.58
C ALA A 96 8.86 2.12 -15.45
N LYS A 97 8.65 0.81 -15.61
CA LYS A 97 9.46 -0.16 -16.38
C LYS A 97 10.83 0.37 -16.83
N THR A 98 11.88 0.09 -16.07
CA THR A 98 13.07 -0.40 -16.79
C THR A 98 12.63 -1.74 -17.34
N ALA A 99 12.28 -1.77 -18.62
CA ALA A 99 12.00 -3.01 -19.33
C ALA A 99 13.20 -3.93 -19.12
N ALA A 100 13.07 -4.87 -18.19
CA ALA A 100 14.00 -5.98 -18.09
C ALA A 100 13.81 -6.75 -19.40
N LYS A 101 14.72 -6.49 -20.33
CA LYS A 101 15.04 -7.37 -21.44
C LYS A 101 15.12 -8.79 -20.85
N LYS A 102 14.10 -9.60 -21.11
CA LYS A 102 14.31 -11.03 -21.25
C LYS A 102 14.91 -11.22 -22.64
N GLU A 103 16.21 -11.00 -22.74
CA GLU A 103 17.05 -11.60 -23.77
C GLU A 103 17.55 -12.93 -23.16
N GLU A 104 16.86 -14.02 -23.47
CA GLU A 104 17.39 -15.31 -23.93
C GLU A 104 16.25 -16.27 -24.29
#